data_AF-A0A701VX95-F1
#
_entry.id   AF-A0A701VX95-F1
#
_cell.length_a   1.000
_cell.length_b   1.000
_cell.length_c   1.000
_cell.angle_alpha   90.00
_cell.angle_beta   90.00
_cell.angle_gamma   90.00
#
_symmetry.space_group_name_H-M   'P 1'
#
loop_
_entity.id
_entity.type
_entity.pdbx_description
1 polymer ?
#
loop_
_entity_poly.entity_id
_entity_poly.type
_entity_poly.pdbx_seq_one_letter_code
_entity_poly.pdbx_strand_id
1 'polypeptide(L)'
;MSDNVIMQRNQIQKIRTGEDVLSAVTGRVEWIFDTFSQVCLSFSGGKDSTVLFHIAATIARRKHRRFSVLFIDWEAQYQCTIEHVQKMKDLYSDVTETFFWVALPITTVNGVSQFQPEWVCWESDVEWVRQPPTDAITDTAYFPFYRYAMTFEEFVPAFSTWFTGNQCGVAILTGVRADESLNRFIGLTSQRKLRYADDKPWTTASPEGFYYTMCPLYDWKARDIWIYHARTGAIYNPLYDLMYRAGVPLRNMRVCEPFGPEQRRGLWLYHVLEPETWARMCARVSGAASGAIYANESGAYFALRKRISRPAHHTWRSYAMFLLDVMPQKTAEHYRNKIAVYLRWYQTHGYPEDIPDEQENDLGSRDIPSWRRICKTLIKNDFWCRTLSFSPNKPRHYERYQERMKQRRKEWGIL
;
A
#
# COMPACT_ATOMS: atom_id res chain seq x y z
N MET A 1 -35.70 -18.42 28.44
CA MET A 1 -34.42 -19.11 28.14
C MET A 1 -33.95 -18.59 26.81
N SER A 2 -33.11 -17.56 26.86
CA SER A 2 -32.62 -16.84 25.68
C SER A 2 -31.22 -17.33 25.36
N ASP A 3 -31.08 -17.96 24.20
CA ASP A 3 -29.82 -18.47 23.69
C ASP A 3 -28.81 -17.32 23.49
N ASN A 4 -27.80 -17.29 24.37
CA ASN A 4 -26.59 -16.53 24.15
C ASN A 4 -25.79 -17.21 23.04
N VAL A 5 -26.01 -16.80 21.79
CA VAL A 5 -25.06 -17.07 20.70
C VAL A 5 -23.82 -16.23 20.94
N ILE A 6 -22.92 -16.75 21.78
CA ILE A 6 -21.56 -16.28 21.89
C ILE A 6 -20.92 -16.52 20.51
N MET A 7 -20.74 -15.46 19.73
CA MET A 7 -19.85 -15.49 18.57
C MET A 7 -18.47 -15.96 19.04
N GLN A 8 -18.14 -17.22 18.79
CA GLN A 8 -16.81 -17.76 19.03
C GLN A 8 -15.80 -16.89 18.30
N ARG A 9 -14.84 -16.34 19.05
CA ARG A 9 -13.66 -15.71 18.48
C ARG A 9 -12.95 -16.79 17.68
N ASN A 10 -12.94 -16.71 16.35
CA ASN A 10 -12.04 -17.49 15.51
C ASN A 10 -10.60 -17.14 15.93
N GLN A 11 -10.03 -17.89 16.88
CA GLN A 11 -8.61 -17.83 17.18
C GLN A 11 -7.90 -18.42 15.97
N ILE A 12 -7.18 -17.57 15.25
CA ILE A 12 -6.31 -18.03 14.16
C ILE A 12 -5.14 -18.77 14.81
N GLN A 13 -5.17 -20.09 14.76
CA GLN A 13 -4.13 -20.94 15.32
C GLN A 13 -2.90 -20.95 14.40
N LYS A 14 -1.73 -20.64 14.95
CA LYS A 14 -0.45 -20.83 14.24
C LYS A 14 -0.02 -22.29 14.37
N ILE A 15 0.15 -22.97 13.25
CA ILE A 15 0.59 -24.37 13.19
C ILE A 15 2.11 -24.37 12.98
N ARG A 16 2.84 -25.15 13.80
CA ARG A 16 4.27 -25.38 13.60
C ARG A 16 4.44 -26.60 12.70
N THR A 17 5.09 -26.43 11.55
CA THR A 17 5.32 -27.51 10.58
C THR A 17 6.56 -28.34 10.91
N GLY A 18 7.48 -27.81 11.72
CA GLY A 18 8.78 -28.44 12.00
C GLY A 18 9.82 -28.21 10.88
N GLU A 19 9.42 -27.57 9.79
CA GLU A 19 10.26 -27.23 8.64
C GLU A 19 10.84 -25.82 8.80
N ASP A 20 12.08 -25.60 8.33
CA ASP A 20 12.65 -24.25 8.28
C ASP A 20 12.05 -23.43 7.13
N VAL A 21 12.01 -22.11 7.31
CA VAL A 21 11.32 -21.21 6.38
C VAL A 21 11.94 -21.15 4.99
N LEU A 22 13.24 -21.49 4.85
CA LEU A 22 13.94 -21.50 3.57
C LEU A 22 13.60 -22.75 2.77
N SER A 23 13.60 -23.92 3.40
CA SER A 23 13.10 -25.17 2.79
C SER A 23 11.64 -25.02 2.37
N ALA A 24 10.79 -24.49 3.26
CA ALA A 24 9.37 -24.31 2.99
C ALA A 24 9.09 -23.35 1.82
N VAL A 25 9.81 -22.23 1.70
CA VAL A 25 9.63 -21.32 0.55
C VAL A 25 10.18 -21.92 -0.74
N THR A 26 11.27 -22.69 -0.67
CA THR A 26 11.83 -23.39 -1.83
C THR A 26 10.80 -24.36 -2.40
N GLY A 27 10.21 -25.22 -1.56
CA GLY A 27 9.16 -26.16 -1.99
C GLY A 27 7.91 -25.44 -2.52
N ARG A 28 7.50 -24.33 -1.90
CA ARG A 28 6.38 -23.50 -2.40
C ARG A 28 6.67 -22.95 -3.80
N VAL A 29 7.84 -22.38 -4.03
CA VAL A 29 8.19 -21.78 -5.32
C VAL A 29 8.43 -22.86 -6.38
N GLU A 30 9.00 -24.01 -6.03
CA GLU A 30 9.09 -25.17 -6.92
C GLU A 30 7.71 -25.62 -7.39
N TRP A 31 6.77 -25.78 -6.46
CA TRP A 31 5.38 -26.11 -6.80
C TRP A 31 4.73 -25.09 -7.74
N ILE A 32 5.01 -23.78 -7.56
CA ILE A 32 4.53 -22.73 -8.47
C ILE A 32 5.07 -22.96 -9.89
N PHE A 33 6.37 -23.22 -10.01
CA PHE A 33 7.01 -23.53 -11.29
C PHE A 33 6.70 -24.94 -11.82
N ASP A 34 6.01 -25.80 -11.08
CA ASP A 34 5.49 -27.07 -11.62
C ASP A 34 4.02 -26.96 -12.05
N THR A 35 3.29 -26.03 -11.44
CA THR A 35 1.82 -25.92 -11.61
C THR A 35 1.42 -24.87 -12.64
N PHE A 36 2.13 -23.74 -12.73
CA PHE A 36 1.71 -22.57 -13.52
C PHE A 36 2.59 -22.40 -14.75
N SER A 37 2.01 -22.32 -15.95
CA SER A 37 2.73 -22.08 -17.21
C SER A 37 3.35 -20.68 -17.28
N GLN A 38 2.72 -19.70 -16.63
CA GLN A 38 3.21 -18.34 -16.54
C GLN A 38 3.36 -17.91 -15.09
N VAL A 39 4.50 -17.29 -14.82
CA VAL A 39 4.89 -16.79 -13.51
C VAL A 39 5.39 -15.36 -13.69
N CYS A 40 4.86 -14.44 -12.92
CA CYS A 40 5.34 -13.05 -12.85
C CYS A 40 5.67 -12.67 -11.41
N LEU A 41 6.85 -12.11 -11.21
CA LEU A 41 7.30 -11.57 -9.94
C LEU A 41 6.98 -10.07 -9.84
N SER A 42 6.17 -9.68 -8.86
CA SER A 42 6.06 -8.27 -8.46
C SER A 42 7.27 -7.89 -7.60
N PHE A 43 8.18 -7.11 -8.19
CA PHE A 43 9.44 -6.71 -7.60
C PHE A 43 9.41 -5.22 -7.26
N SER A 44 9.80 -4.83 -6.04
CA SER A 44 9.79 -3.43 -5.59
C SER A 44 11.19 -2.86 -5.34
N GLY A 45 12.25 -3.65 -5.53
CA GLY A 45 13.60 -3.29 -5.06
C GLY A 45 13.77 -3.33 -3.54
N GLY A 46 12.73 -3.71 -2.79
CA GLY A 46 12.78 -3.87 -1.33
C GLY A 46 13.41 -5.20 -0.90
N LYS A 47 13.75 -5.30 0.39
CA LYS A 47 14.41 -6.48 1.00
C LYS A 47 13.62 -7.78 0.77
N ASP A 48 12.30 -7.73 0.94
CA ASP A 48 11.45 -8.91 0.89
C ASP A 48 11.29 -9.41 -0.55
N SER A 49 11.04 -8.51 -1.51
CA SER A 49 10.95 -8.86 -2.93
C SER A 49 12.30 -9.26 -3.54
N THR A 50 13.41 -8.74 -3.01
CA THR A 50 14.77 -9.10 -3.46
C THR A 50 15.08 -10.56 -3.14
N VAL A 51 14.82 -11.00 -1.90
CA VAL A 51 14.96 -12.42 -1.53
C VAL A 51 14.07 -13.31 -2.40
N LEU A 52 12.81 -12.90 -2.63
CA LEU A 52 11.91 -13.67 -3.48
C LEU A 52 12.43 -13.79 -4.91
N PHE A 53 13.06 -12.75 -5.46
CA PHE A 53 13.69 -12.78 -6.78
C PHE A 53 14.85 -13.79 -6.81
N HIS A 54 15.78 -13.74 -5.86
CA HIS A 54 16.89 -14.71 -5.81
C HIS A 54 16.39 -16.16 -5.78
N ILE A 55 15.38 -16.44 -4.95
CA ILE A 55 14.79 -17.79 -4.81
C ILE A 55 14.09 -18.21 -6.11
N ALA A 56 13.23 -17.34 -6.67
CA ALA A 56 12.51 -17.61 -7.91
C ALA A 56 13.48 -17.85 -9.08
N ALA A 57 14.52 -17.03 -9.22
CA ALA A 57 15.52 -17.18 -10.26
C ALA A 57 16.35 -18.46 -10.11
N THR A 58 16.73 -18.82 -8.89
CA THR A 58 17.45 -20.07 -8.63
C THR A 58 16.61 -21.29 -9.04
N ILE A 59 15.33 -21.30 -8.68
CA ILE A 59 14.41 -22.40 -9.04
C ILE A 59 14.14 -22.42 -10.55
N ALA A 60 13.93 -21.25 -11.16
CA ALA A 60 13.73 -21.11 -12.60
C ALA A 60 14.92 -21.69 -13.38
N ARG A 61 16.16 -21.35 -12.98
CA ARG A 61 17.40 -21.93 -13.56
C ARG A 61 17.40 -23.46 -13.47
N ARG A 62 17.16 -24.02 -12.28
CA ARG A 62 17.15 -25.48 -12.06
C ARG A 62 16.08 -26.20 -12.87
N LYS A 63 14.92 -25.58 -13.07
CA LYS A 63 13.82 -26.14 -13.84
C LYS A 63 13.88 -25.80 -15.33
N HIS A 64 14.91 -25.11 -15.80
CA HIS A 64 15.02 -24.59 -17.17
C HIS A 64 13.78 -23.80 -17.61
N ARG A 65 13.23 -23.01 -16.69
CA ARG A 65 12.06 -22.15 -16.91
C ARG A 65 12.45 -20.68 -16.87
N ARG A 66 11.64 -19.85 -17.51
CA ARG A 66 11.72 -18.38 -17.43
C ARG A 66 10.47 -17.82 -16.77
N PHE A 67 10.57 -16.61 -16.22
CA PHE A 67 9.45 -15.90 -15.61
C PHE A 67 9.53 -14.41 -15.92
N SER A 68 8.41 -13.69 -15.81
CA SER A 68 8.40 -12.24 -16.00
C SER A 68 8.58 -11.49 -14.69
N VAL A 69 8.99 -10.24 -14.75
CA VAL A 69 9.13 -9.35 -13.58
C VAL A 69 8.36 -8.06 -13.84
N LEU A 70 7.55 -7.63 -12.88
CA LEU A 70 6.90 -6.32 -12.86
C LEU A 70 7.57 -5.44 -11.81
N PHE A 71 8.13 -4.32 -12.25
CA PHE A 71 8.60 -3.23 -11.40
C PHE A 71 7.81 -1.96 -11.73
N ILE A 72 7.15 -1.39 -10.73
CA ILE A 72 6.46 -0.09 -10.86
C ILE A 72 7.40 0.99 -10.35
N ASP A 73 7.80 1.85 -11.27
CA ASP A 73 8.66 2.97 -11.03
C ASP A 73 7.81 4.18 -10.59
N TRP A 74 8.08 4.65 -9.38
CA TRP A 74 7.36 5.75 -8.76
C TRP A 74 8.02 7.11 -8.99
N GLU A 75 9.00 7.27 -9.88
CA GLU A 75 9.75 8.53 -10.11
C GLU A 75 10.68 8.91 -8.93
N ALA A 76 10.16 8.93 -7.70
CA ALA A 76 10.82 9.44 -6.50
C ALA A 76 11.36 8.35 -5.56
N GLN A 77 11.72 7.16 -6.06
CA GLN A 77 12.47 6.18 -5.26
C GLN A 77 13.94 6.61 -5.10
N TYR A 78 14.55 6.22 -3.98
CA TYR A 78 16.00 6.36 -3.77
C TYR A 78 16.81 5.81 -4.94
N GLN A 79 17.86 6.54 -5.31
CA GLN A 79 18.80 6.17 -6.36
C GLN A 79 19.41 4.79 -6.11
N CYS A 80 19.81 4.47 -4.86
CA CYS A 80 20.31 3.13 -4.51
C CYS A 80 19.30 2.01 -4.80
N THR A 81 17.99 2.30 -4.71
CA THR A 81 16.96 1.32 -5.06
C THR A 81 16.90 1.11 -6.56
N ILE A 82 16.97 2.18 -7.35
CA ILE A 82 16.94 2.11 -8.81
C ILE A 82 18.16 1.37 -9.35
N GLU A 83 19.35 1.65 -8.81
CA GLU A 83 20.56 0.91 -9.14
C GLU A 83 20.48 -0.56 -8.75
N HIS A 84 19.89 -0.88 -7.59
CA HIS A 84 19.65 -2.26 -7.18
C HIS A 84 18.68 -2.98 -8.13
N VAL A 85 17.60 -2.31 -8.55
CA VAL A 85 16.63 -2.87 -9.50
C VAL A 85 17.31 -3.19 -10.84
N GLN A 86 18.14 -2.28 -11.34
CA GLN A 86 18.94 -2.49 -12.56
C GLN A 86 19.91 -3.67 -12.39
N LYS A 87 20.67 -3.74 -11.29
CA LYS A 87 21.57 -4.86 -11.00
C LYS A 87 20.84 -6.21 -10.97
N MET A 88 19.66 -6.26 -10.36
CA MET A 88 18.85 -7.48 -10.29
C MET A 88 18.29 -7.89 -11.66
N LYS A 89 17.89 -6.91 -12.49
CA LYS A 89 17.48 -7.14 -13.88
C LYS A 89 18.62 -7.76 -14.70
N ASP A 90 19.83 -7.21 -14.59
CA ASP A 90 20.99 -7.71 -15.33
C ASP A 90 21.43 -9.09 -14.84
N LEU A 91 21.50 -9.29 -13.52
CA LEU A 91 21.93 -10.54 -12.86
C LEU A 91 21.05 -11.75 -13.21
N TYR A 92 19.77 -11.52 -13.51
CA TYR A 92 18.78 -12.57 -13.77
C TYR A 92 18.18 -12.49 -15.17
N SER A 93 18.88 -11.80 -16.09
CA SER A 93 18.48 -11.67 -17.49
C SER A 93 18.39 -13.02 -18.21
N ASP A 94 19.17 -14.02 -17.80
CA ASP A 94 19.15 -15.39 -18.33
C ASP A 94 17.84 -16.15 -18.07
N VAL A 95 17.13 -15.82 -16.98
CA VAL A 95 15.86 -16.47 -16.59
C VAL A 95 14.65 -15.53 -16.58
N THR A 96 14.86 -14.26 -16.89
CA THR A 96 13.78 -13.29 -17.03
C THR A 96 13.28 -13.31 -18.47
N GLU A 97 12.00 -13.64 -18.67
CA GLU A 97 11.34 -13.59 -19.98
C GLU A 97 11.11 -12.14 -20.42
N THR A 98 10.48 -11.36 -19.55
CA THR A 98 10.23 -9.93 -19.76
C THR A 98 10.34 -9.20 -18.44
N PHE A 99 11.08 -8.11 -18.42
CA PHE A 99 11.17 -7.21 -17.28
C PHE A 99 10.35 -5.95 -17.57
N PHE A 100 9.11 -5.91 -17.09
CA PHE A 100 8.22 -4.77 -17.20
C PHE A 100 8.65 -3.69 -16.22
N TRP A 101 9.54 -2.79 -16.66
CA TRP A 101 9.88 -1.57 -15.94
C TRP A 101 8.87 -0.49 -16.31
N VAL A 102 7.86 -0.27 -15.48
CA VAL A 102 6.74 0.64 -15.77
C VAL A 102 7.02 2.02 -15.21
N ALA A 103 7.24 3.00 -16.09
CA ALA A 103 7.42 4.42 -15.76
C ALA A 103 6.30 5.25 -16.43
N LEU A 104 5.06 4.89 -16.12
CA LEU A 104 3.85 5.53 -16.64
C LEU A 104 3.20 6.44 -15.59
N PRO A 105 2.40 7.45 -16.02
CA PRO A 105 1.58 8.24 -15.11
C PRO A 105 0.63 7.38 -14.26
N ILE A 106 0.92 7.23 -12.96
CA ILE A 106 0.11 6.43 -12.03
C ILE A 106 -0.19 7.27 -10.78
N THR A 107 -1.45 7.27 -10.36
CA THR A 107 -1.92 8.03 -9.20
C THR A 107 -1.74 7.24 -7.91
N THR A 108 -1.24 7.92 -6.88
CA THR A 108 -1.23 7.46 -5.48
C THR A 108 -1.66 8.57 -4.53
N VAL A 109 -1.91 8.21 -3.27
CA VAL A 109 -2.29 9.17 -2.24
C VAL A 109 -1.08 9.99 -1.82
N ASN A 110 -1.22 11.31 -1.82
CA ASN A 110 -0.30 12.21 -1.18
C ASN A 110 -0.78 12.51 0.25
N GLY A 111 -0.26 11.74 1.20
CA GLY A 111 -0.57 11.90 2.62
C GLY A 111 0.06 13.14 3.25
N VAL A 112 0.88 13.92 2.54
CA VAL A 112 1.59 15.07 3.12
C VAL A 112 1.03 16.43 2.72
N SER A 113 -0.01 16.48 1.87
CA SER A 113 -0.67 17.73 1.50
C SER A 113 -2.19 17.61 1.51
N GLN A 114 -2.85 18.66 2.00
CA GLN A 114 -4.31 18.84 1.85
C GLN A 114 -4.66 19.62 0.58
N PHE A 115 -3.69 20.31 -0.04
CA PHE A 115 -3.88 21.04 -1.30
C PHE A 115 -3.79 20.11 -2.50
N GLN A 116 -2.88 19.14 -2.43
CA GLN A 116 -2.68 18.10 -3.42
C GLN A 116 -2.74 16.74 -2.71
N PRO A 117 -3.93 16.20 -2.41
CA PRO A 117 -4.09 14.95 -1.64
C PRO A 117 -3.78 13.68 -2.44
N GLU A 118 -3.52 13.82 -3.74
CA GLU A 118 -3.13 12.76 -4.66
C GLU A 118 -1.93 13.24 -5.47
N TRP A 119 -1.03 12.32 -5.82
CA TRP A 119 0.15 12.59 -6.62
C TRP A 119 0.24 11.59 -7.78
N VAL A 120 0.64 12.09 -8.95
CA VAL A 120 0.83 11.30 -10.17
C VAL A 120 2.33 11.25 -10.46
N CYS A 121 2.97 10.08 -10.32
CA CYS A 121 4.36 9.93 -10.79
C CYS A 121 4.40 10.05 -12.31
N TRP A 122 5.52 10.47 -12.91
CA TRP A 122 5.71 10.51 -14.38
C TRP A 122 4.68 11.33 -15.17
N GLU A 123 3.99 12.27 -14.51
CA GLU A 123 3.01 13.18 -15.12
C GLU A 123 3.62 14.00 -16.27
N SER A 124 2.87 14.27 -17.34
CA SER A 124 3.39 15.10 -18.44
C SER A 124 3.50 16.57 -18.01
N ASP A 125 4.34 17.34 -18.73
CA ASP A 125 4.40 18.79 -18.60
C ASP A 125 4.83 19.32 -17.22
N VAL A 126 5.49 18.47 -16.42
CA VAL A 126 6.10 18.83 -15.13
C VAL A 126 7.55 18.37 -15.07
N GLU A 127 8.35 19.04 -14.25
CA GLU A 127 9.74 18.63 -14.02
C GLU A 127 9.78 17.41 -13.08
N TRP A 128 10.28 16.28 -13.58
CA TRP A 128 10.40 15.03 -12.81
C TRP A 128 11.59 15.03 -11.85
N VAL A 129 11.48 14.23 -10.78
CA VAL A 129 12.57 14.04 -9.80
C VAL A 129 13.81 13.38 -10.41
N ARG A 130 13.63 12.54 -11.45
CA ARG A 130 14.70 11.95 -12.25
C ARG A 130 14.16 11.50 -13.60
N GLN A 131 15.05 11.03 -14.46
CA GLN A 131 14.66 10.39 -15.73
C GLN A 131 14.46 8.87 -15.55
N PRO A 132 13.55 8.26 -16.32
CA PRO A 132 13.41 6.80 -16.37
C PRO A 132 14.58 6.19 -17.17
N PRO A 133 14.93 4.91 -16.94
CA PRO A 133 15.85 4.19 -17.83
C PRO A 133 15.34 4.15 -19.27
N THR A 134 16.25 4.04 -20.24
CA THR A 134 15.92 4.12 -21.67
C THR A 134 15.00 3.00 -22.15
N ASP A 135 15.02 1.84 -21.49
CA ASP A 135 14.20 0.68 -21.82
C ASP A 135 12.98 0.52 -20.90
N ALA A 136 12.66 1.55 -20.11
CA ALA A 136 11.43 1.62 -19.35
C ALA A 136 10.22 1.88 -20.25
N ILE A 137 9.09 1.30 -19.88
CA ILE A 137 7.80 1.53 -20.52
C ILE A 137 7.30 2.90 -20.09
N THR A 138 7.49 3.87 -20.99
CA THR A 138 7.03 5.27 -20.86
C THR A 138 5.91 5.61 -21.83
N ASP A 139 5.71 4.78 -22.87
CA ASP A 139 4.62 4.94 -23.82
C ASP A 139 3.28 4.49 -23.20
N THR A 140 2.36 5.46 -23.05
CA THR A 140 1.00 5.23 -22.56
C THR A 140 0.18 4.26 -23.42
N ALA A 141 0.55 4.02 -24.68
CA ALA A 141 -0.12 3.06 -25.57
C ALA A 141 0.37 1.62 -25.40
N TYR A 142 1.44 1.36 -24.63
CA TYR A 142 2.04 0.04 -24.49
C TYR A 142 1.05 -1.01 -23.95
N PHE A 143 0.27 -0.63 -22.94
CA PHE A 143 -0.75 -1.50 -22.35
C PHE A 143 -2.15 -1.10 -22.84
N PRO A 144 -2.91 -1.99 -23.51
CA PRO A 144 -4.23 -1.65 -24.04
C PRO A 144 -5.27 -1.35 -22.94
N PHE A 145 -5.02 -1.80 -21.70
CA PHE A 145 -5.88 -1.52 -20.55
C PHE A 145 -5.54 -0.20 -19.85
N TYR A 146 -4.35 0.36 -20.10
CA TYR A 146 -3.86 1.52 -19.37
C TYR A 146 -4.69 2.76 -19.70
N ARG A 147 -4.84 3.61 -18.68
CA ARG A 147 -5.47 4.91 -18.80
C ARG A 147 -4.64 5.91 -18.02
N TYR A 148 -4.51 7.10 -18.57
CA TYR A 148 -3.78 8.19 -17.93
C TYR A 148 -4.18 8.34 -16.46
N ALA A 149 -3.17 8.37 -15.59
CA ALA A 149 -3.31 8.59 -14.15
C ALA A 149 -4.28 7.62 -13.44
N MET A 150 -4.42 6.38 -13.92
CA MET A 150 -5.12 5.34 -13.15
C MET A 150 -4.40 5.06 -11.83
N THR A 151 -5.13 4.58 -10.81
CA THR A 151 -4.49 4.32 -9.51
C THR A 151 -3.67 3.03 -9.54
N PHE A 152 -2.71 2.89 -8.62
CA PHE A 152 -2.00 1.62 -8.43
C PHE A 152 -2.95 0.44 -8.19
N GLU A 153 -3.99 0.64 -7.38
CA GLU A 153 -5.01 -0.39 -7.11
C GLU A 153 -5.87 -0.75 -8.32
N GLU A 154 -5.90 0.09 -9.37
CA GLU A 154 -6.49 -0.26 -10.67
C GLU A 154 -5.46 -0.89 -11.60
N PHE A 155 -4.21 -0.39 -11.60
CA PHE A 155 -3.16 -0.83 -12.52
C PHE A 155 -2.75 -2.28 -12.27
N VAL A 156 -2.47 -2.66 -11.02
CA VAL A 156 -1.95 -4.00 -10.70
C VAL A 156 -2.94 -5.12 -11.07
N PRO A 157 -4.25 -5.01 -10.72
CA PRO A 157 -5.23 -6.00 -11.19
C PRO A 157 -5.37 -6.01 -12.71
N ALA A 158 -5.41 -4.84 -13.36
CA ALA A 158 -5.55 -4.76 -14.82
C ALA A 158 -4.33 -5.36 -15.55
N PHE A 159 -3.12 -5.10 -15.05
CA PHE A 159 -1.89 -5.74 -15.52
C PHE A 159 -1.97 -7.25 -15.34
N SER A 160 -2.39 -7.74 -14.17
CA SER A 160 -2.45 -9.17 -13.90
C SER A 160 -3.44 -9.89 -14.82
N THR A 161 -4.61 -9.28 -15.08
CA THR A 161 -5.59 -9.78 -16.06
C THR A 161 -5.10 -9.69 -17.50
N TRP A 162 -4.40 -8.63 -17.87
CA TRP A 162 -3.81 -8.53 -19.21
C TRP A 162 -2.69 -9.56 -19.41
N PHE A 163 -1.86 -9.76 -18.39
CA PHE A 163 -0.73 -10.70 -18.40
C PHE A 163 -1.20 -12.15 -18.51
N THR A 164 -2.42 -12.49 -18.06
CA THR A 164 -2.97 -13.83 -18.32
C THR A 164 -3.18 -14.10 -19.81
N GLY A 165 -3.41 -13.07 -20.61
CA GLY A 165 -3.75 -13.20 -22.03
C GLY A 165 -4.95 -14.14 -22.21
N ASN A 166 -4.79 -15.15 -23.08
CA ASN A 166 -5.79 -16.20 -23.30
C ASN A 166 -5.58 -17.45 -22.43
N GLN A 167 -4.66 -17.41 -21.47
CA GLN A 167 -4.36 -18.54 -20.59
C GLN A 167 -5.05 -18.38 -19.22
N CYS A 168 -5.53 -19.47 -18.65
CA CYS A 168 -5.97 -19.53 -17.27
C CYS A 168 -4.83 -20.05 -16.39
N GLY A 169 -4.76 -19.57 -15.14
CA GLY A 169 -3.78 -20.08 -14.18
C GLY A 169 -2.41 -19.43 -14.33
N VAL A 170 -2.36 -18.13 -14.04
CA VAL A 170 -1.10 -17.38 -13.92
C VAL A 170 -0.76 -17.11 -12.46
N ALA A 171 0.52 -17.26 -12.10
CA ALA A 171 1.03 -16.97 -10.77
C ALA A 171 1.65 -15.56 -10.69
N ILE A 172 1.09 -14.70 -9.83
CA ILE A 172 1.67 -13.40 -9.48
C ILE A 172 2.33 -13.49 -8.11
N LEU A 173 3.65 -13.55 -8.07
CA LEU A 173 4.43 -13.66 -6.84
C LEU A 173 4.60 -12.28 -6.19
N THR A 174 4.42 -12.19 -4.88
CA THR A 174 4.62 -10.98 -4.09
C THR A 174 5.45 -11.26 -2.84
N GLY A 175 6.31 -10.31 -2.47
CA GLY A 175 7.19 -10.41 -1.28
C GLY A 175 6.48 -10.16 0.06
N VAL A 176 5.17 -10.40 0.15
CA VAL A 176 4.37 -10.07 1.35
C VAL A 176 4.64 -11.06 2.48
N ARG A 177 4.91 -10.54 3.67
CA ARG A 177 5.01 -11.33 4.92
C ARG A 177 3.93 -10.98 5.93
N ALA A 178 3.42 -11.99 6.64
CA ALA A 178 2.41 -11.80 7.68
C ALA A 178 2.95 -11.01 8.88
N ASP A 179 4.25 -11.10 9.14
CA ASP A 179 4.95 -10.41 10.24
C ASP A 179 5.12 -8.89 9.99
N GLU A 180 4.85 -8.38 8.78
CA GLU A 180 4.95 -6.95 8.47
C GLU A 180 3.87 -6.10 9.14
N SER A 181 2.64 -6.59 9.22
CA SER A 181 1.53 -5.88 9.86
C SER A 181 0.35 -6.79 10.18
N LEU A 182 -0.47 -6.36 11.13
CA LEU A 182 -1.73 -7.03 11.45
C LEU A 182 -2.66 -7.14 10.23
N ASN A 183 -2.69 -6.13 9.35
CA ASN A 183 -3.51 -6.15 8.14
C ASN A 183 -3.03 -7.22 7.16
N ARG A 184 -1.70 -7.38 6.97
CA ARG A 184 -1.13 -8.44 6.13
C ARG A 184 -1.44 -9.82 6.73
N PHE A 185 -1.29 -9.99 8.04
CA PHE A 185 -1.67 -11.22 8.74
C PHE A 185 -3.15 -11.55 8.54
N ILE A 186 -4.06 -10.62 8.82
CA ILE A 186 -5.50 -10.82 8.65
C ILE A 186 -5.84 -11.17 7.19
N GLY A 187 -5.29 -10.43 6.22
CA GLY A 187 -5.51 -10.67 4.80
C GLY A 187 -5.09 -12.08 4.36
N LEU A 188 -3.91 -12.54 4.80
CA LEU A 188 -3.42 -13.89 4.52
C LEU A 188 -4.26 -14.99 5.17
N THR A 189 -4.73 -14.76 6.40
CA THR A 189 -5.50 -15.73 7.20
C THR A 189 -7.01 -15.68 6.94
N SER A 190 -7.48 -14.76 6.10
CA SER A 190 -8.90 -14.60 5.81
C SER A 190 -9.49 -15.91 5.28
N GLN A 191 -10.61 -16.32 5.85
CA GLN A 191 -11.40 -17.46 5.35
C GLN A 191 -12.38 -17.03 4.23
N ARG A 192 -12.49 -15.72 3.97
CA ARG A 192 -13.37 -15.18 2.93
C ARG A 192 -12.70 -15.09 1.56
N LYS A 193 -11.37 -15.21 1.50
CA LYS A 193 -10.65 -15.16 0.22
C LYS A 193 -10.75 -16.50 -0.49
N LEU A 194 -10.92 -16.46 -1.80
CA LEU A 194 -10.76 -17.63 -2.64
C LEU A 194 -9.27 -17.97 -2.73
N ARG A 195 -8.92 -19.23 -2.51
CA ARG A 195 -7.55 -19.75 -2.56
C ARG A 195 -7.42 -20.72 -3.72
N TYR A 196 -6.19 -21.05 -4.11
CA TYR A 196 -5.95 -22.11 -5.08
C TYR A 196 -6.41 -23.47 -4.54
N ALA A 197 -6.05 -23.79 -3.30
CA ALA A 197 -6.45 -25.00 -2.57
C ALA A 197 -6.40 -24.74 -1.06
N ASP A 198 -7.08 -25.59 -0.29
CA ASP A 198 -7.18 -25.47 1.18
C ASP A 198 -5.82 -25.52 1.87
N ASP A 199 -4.91 -26.35 1.36
CA ASP A 199 -3.54 -26.52 1.84
C ASP A 199 -2.58 -25.41 1.38
N LYS A 200 -3.05 -24.44 0.57
CA LYS A 200 -2.27 -23.28 0.08
C LYS A 200 -2.81 -21.94 0.63
N PRO A 201 -2.75 -21.70 1.96
CA PRO A 201 -3.29 -20.48 2.57
C PRO A 201 -2.60 -19.19 2.11
N TRP A 202 -1.44 -19.29 1.46
CA TRP A 202 -0.64 -18.18 0.95
C TRP A 202 -1.00 -17.76 -0.48
N THR A 203 -2.06 -18.33 -1.04
CA THR A 203 -2.61 -17.97 -2.35
C THR A 203 -3.90 -17.16 -2.20
N THR A 204 -4.21 -16.35 -3.22
CA THR A 204 -5.46 -15.61 -3.36
C THR A 204 -5.85 -15.59 -4.84
N ALA A 205 -7.00 -16.14 -5.19
CA ALA A 205 -7.52 -16.10 -6.56
C ALA A 205 -8.07 -14.69 -6.89
N SER A 206 -7.95 -14.27 -8.15
CA SER A 206 -8.67 -13.09 -8.62
C SER A 206 -10.18 -13.34 -8.58
N PRO A 207 -11.02 -12.30 -8.47
CA PRO A 207 -12.48 -12.47 -8.47
C PRO A 207 -13.01 -13.25 -9.68
N GLU A 208 -12.35 -13.11 -10.83
CA GLU A 208 -12.69 -13.79 -12.08
C GLU A 208 -12.05 -15.19 -12.20
N GLY A 209 -11.11 -15.54 -11.32
CA GLY A 209 -10.44 -16.84 -11.29
C GLY A 209 -9.31 -17.03 -12.31
N PHE A 210 -8.87 -15.98 -13.01
CA PHE A 210 -7.87 -16.09 -14.08
C PHE A 210 -6.42 -16.15 -13.59
N TYR A 211 -6.11 -15.44 -12.49
CA TYR A 211 -4.77 -15.44 -11.89
C TYR A 211 -4.82 -15.60 -10.38
N TYR A 212 -3.67 -15.98 -9.82
CA TYR A 212 -3.50 -16.17 -8.37
C TYR A 212 -2.36 -15.28 -7.88
N THR A 213 -2.67 -14.42 -6.91
CA THR A 213 -1.65 -13.70 -6.15
C THR A 213 -1.09 -14.62 -5.07
N MET A 214 0.23 -14.75 -5.02
CA MET A 214 0.94 -15.71 -4.18
C MET A 214 1.92 -14.98 -3.28
N CYS A 215 1.97 -15.39 -2.00
CA CYS A 215 2.88 -14.83 -0.99
C CYS A 215 3.81 -15.93 -0.45
N PRO A 216 4.81 -16.42 -1.20
CA PRO A 216 5.65 -17.54 -0.76
C PRO A 216 6.52 -17.22 0.45
N LEU A 217 6.70 -15.95 0.82
CA LEU A 217 7.45 -15.55 2.02
C LEU A 217 6.55 -15.31 3.23
N TYR A 218 5.25 -15.65 3.18
CA TYR A 218 4.26 -15.18 4.17
C TYR A 218 4.61 -15.44 5.65
N ASP A 219 5.34 -16.50 5.93
CA ASP A 219 5.75 -16.99 7.25
C ASP A 219 7.15 -16.53 7.69
N TRP A 220 7.88 -15.82 6.83
CA TRP A 220 9.19 -15.27 7.15
C TRP A 220 9.09 -14.06 8.09
N LYS A 221 10.06 -13.91 8.98
CA LYS A 221 10.28 -12.72 9.80
C LYS A 221 11.30 -11.80 9.16
N ALA A 222 11.33 -10.55 9.62
CA ALA A 222 12.30 -9.57 9.13
C ALA A 222 13.76 -10.04 9.29
N ARG A 223 14.08 -10.78 10.37
CA ARG A 223 15.41 -11.34 10.60
C ARG A 223 15.80 -12.42 9.58
N ASP A 224 14.83 -13.19 9.09
CA ASP A 224 15.09 -14.33 8.22
C ASP A 224 15.56 -13.85 6.84
N ILE A 225 15.09 -12.68 6.40
CA ILE A 225 15.59 -11.95 5.22
C ILE A 225 17.08 -11.64 5.34
N TRP A 226 17.53 -11.11 6.48
CA TRP A 226 18.94 -10.78 6.68
C TRP A 226 19.82 -12.02 6.83
N ILE A 227 19.31 -13.06 7.51
CA ILE A 227 19.99 -14.36 7.61
C ILE A 227 20.20 -14.97 6.22
N TYR A 228 19.22 -14.86 5.32
CA TYR A 228 19.36 -15.32 3.94
C TYR A 228 20.54 -14.67 3.23
N HIS A 229 20.63 -13.33 3.24
CA HIS A 229 21.75 -12.61 2.62
C HIS A 229 23.09 -12.98 3.27
N ALA A 230 23.15 -13.04 4.60
CA ALA A 230 24.37 -13.42 5.31
C ALA A 230 24.86 -14.85 4.99
N ARG A 231 23.93 -15.80 4.80
CA ARG A 231 24.26 -17.20 4.48
C ARG A 231 24.62 -17.41 3.01
N THR A 232 23.98 -16.70 2.10
CA THR A 232 24.10 -16.93 0.65
C THR A 232 25.12 -16.02 -0.01
N GLY A 233 25.45 -14.87 0.60
CA GLY A 233 26.22 -13.82 -0.07
C GLY A 233 25.45 -13.11 -1.19
N ALA A 234 24.14 -13.38 -1.34
CA ALA A 234 23.32 -12.75 -2.37
C ALA A 234 23.22 -11.23 -2.13
N ILE A 235 23.33 -10.46 -3.21
CA ILE A 235 23.25 -9.00 -3.17
C ILE A 235 21.91 -8.53 -2.61
N TYR A 236 21.87 -7.33 -2.03
CA TYR A 236 20.64 -6.69 -1.60
C TYR A 236 20.74 -5.19 -1.79
N ASN A 237 19.60 -4.51 -1.68
CA ASN A 237 19.54 -3.06 -1.85
C ASN A 237 20.42 -2.35 -0.79
N PRO A 238 21.50 -1.65 -1.19
CA PRO A 238 22.43 -1.00 -0.26
C PRO A 238 21.78 0.09 0.60
N LEU A 239 20.61 0.59 0.19
CA LEU A 239 19.83 1.54 0.98
C LEU A 239 19.57 1.07 2.41
N TYR A 240 19.45 -0.24 2.63
CA TYR A 240 19.19 -0.77 3.96
C TYR A 240 20.37 -0.59 4.92
N ASP A 241 21.60 -0.64 4.42
CA ASP A 241 22.79 -0.32 5.23
C ASP A 241 22.81 1.16 5.58
N LEU A 242 22.43 2.03 4.65
CA LEU A 242 22.32 3.47 4.88
C LEU A 242 21.22 3.78 5.91
N MET A 243 20.06 3.14 5.80
CA MET A 243 18.98 3.24 6.79
C MET A 243 19.45 2.77 8.18
N TYR A 244 20.20 1.67 8.24
CA TYR A 244 20.75 1.17 9.49
C TYR A 244 21.71 2.17 10.13
N ARG A 245 22.66 2.70 9.35
CA ARG A 245 23.62 3.74 9.79
C ARG A 245 22.92 5.03 10.23
N ALA A 246 21.80 5.38 9.60
CA ALA A 246 20.95 6.50 9.99
C ALA A 246 20.07 6.22 11.23
N GLY A 247 20.17 5.03 11.84
CA GLY A 247 19.44 4.69 13.06
C GLY A 247 17.99 4.23 12.86
N VAL A 248 17.59 3.88 11.62
CA VAL A 248 16.24 3.38 11.35
C VAL A 248 16.08 1.99 11.96
N PRO A 249 15.08 1.74 12.82
CA PRO A 249 14.83 0.39 13.34
C PRO A 249 14.48 -0.59 12.21
N LEU A 250 14.97 -1.83 12.26
CA LEU A 250 14.75 -2.86 11.23
C LEU A 250 13.28 -3.00 10.79
N ARG A 251 12.34 -2.94 11.74
CA ARG A 251 10.89 -3.04 11.46
C ARG A 251 10.34 -1.87 10.64
N ASN A 252 11.01 -0.73 10.64
CA ASN A 252 10.60 0.49 9.94
C ASN A 252 11.30 0.64 8.58
N MET A 253 12.28 -0.22 8.26
CA MET A 253 13.00 -0.17 6.98
C MET A 253 12.12 -0.69 5.84
N ARG A 254 11.61 0.23 5.03
CA ARG A 254 10.68 -0.04 3.92
C ARG A 254 11.03 0.85 2.73
N VAL A 255 10.79 0.32 1.54
CA VAL A 255 10.94 1.01 0.26
C VAL A 255 9.60 0.92 -0.46
N CYS A 256 9.07 2.05 -0.89
CA CYS A 256 7.79 2.25 -1.56
C CYS A 256 7.71 3.69 -2.08
N GLU A 257 6.58 4.07 -2.68
CA GLU A 257 6.19 5.47 -2.89
C GLU A 257 6.32 6.28 -1.58
N PRO A 258 6.98 7.46 -1.60
CA PRO A 258 7.42 8.11 -0.37
C PRO A 258 6.36 8.99 0.31
N PHE A 259 5.30 9.37 -0.41
CA PHE A 259 4.32 10.37 0.05
C PHE A 259 3.07 9.77 0.68
N GLY A 260 2.90 8.44 0.62
CA GLY A 260 1.74 7.75 1.17
C GLY A 260 1.63 7.89 2.71
N PRO A 261 0.44 7.73 3.29
CA PRO A 261 0.22 7.89 4.74
C PRO A 261 1.09 6.99 5.63
N GLU A 262 1.50 5.80 5.15
CA GLU A 262 2.38 4.91 5.91
C GLU A 262 3.87 5.26 5.74
N GLN A 263 4.26 5.68 4.53
CA GLN A 263 5.65 5.87 4.10
C GLN A 263 6.20 7.26 4.38
N ARG A 264 5.34 8.28 4.48
CA ARG A 264 5.74 9.67 4.77
C ARG A 264 6.68 9.80 5.98
N ARG A 265 6.59 8.87 6.93
CA ARG A 265 7.45 8.77 8.12
C ARG A 265 8.94 8.63 7.80
N GLY A 266 9.26 8.13 6.61
CA GLY A 266 10.63 8.00 6.12
C GLY A 266 11.13 9.19 5.30
N LEU A 267 10.31 10.23 5.04
CA LEU A 267 10.69 11.34 4.17
C LEU A 267 11.95 12.09 4.64
N TRP A 268 12.14 12.21 5.96
CA TRP A 268 13.35 12.83 6.53
C TRP A 268 14.65 12.15 6.09
N LEU A 269 14.63 10.87 5.72
CA LEU A 269 15.81 10.15 5.25
C LEU A 269 16.29 10.64 3.89
N TYR A 270 15.41 11.13 3.01
CA TYR A 270 15.84 11.68 1.72
C TYR A 270 16.76 12.88 1.91
N HIS A 271 16.44 13.76 2.87
CA HIS A 271 17.30 14.90 3.21
C HIS A 271 18.70 14.45 3.70
N VAL A 272 18.78 13.31 4.40
CA VAL A 272 20.05 12.81 4.96
C VAL A 272 20.85 12.00 3.93
N LEU A 273 20.18 11.20 3.10
CA LEU A 273 20.82 10.23 2.22
C LEU A 273 21.01 10.75 0.78
N GLU A 274 20.09 11.58 0.28
CA GLU A 274 20.06 12.05 -1.12
C GLU A 274 19.57 13.51 -1.20
N PRO A 275 20.38 14.49 -0.72
CA PRO A 275 19.95 15.90 -0.62
C PRO A 275 19.54 16.53 -1.96
N GLU A 276 20.16 16.11 -3.08
CA GLU A 276 19.79 16.59 -4.41
C GLU A 276 18.42 16.05 -4.87
N THR A 277 18.18 14.74 -4.69
CA THR A 277 16.87 14.13 -4.94
C THR A 277 15.81 14.79 -4.07
N TRP A 278 16.14 15.07 -2.81
CA TRP A 278 15.25 15.76 -1.89
C TRP A 278 14.83 17.16 -2.37
N ALA A 279 15.77 17.96 -2.89
CA ALA A 279 15.46 19.27 -3.44
C ALA A 279 14.46 19.18 -4.61
N ARG A 280 14.68 18.24 -5.54
CA ARG A 280 13.75 17.99 -6.66
C ARG A 280 12.39 17.47 -6.18
N MET A 281 12.35 16.60 -5.18
CA MET A 281 11.10 16.14 -4.56
C MET A 281 10.31 17.30 -3.93
N CYS A 282 10.98 18.24 -3.27
CA CYS A 282 10.33 19.42 -2.70
C CYS A 282 9.71 20.32 -3.76
N ALA A 283 10.35 20.46 -4.91
CA ALA A 283 9.82 21.21 -6.05
C ALA A 283 8.65 20.46 -6.72
N ARG A 284 8.75 19.13 -6.84
CA ARG A 284 7.76 18.28 -7.53
C ARG A 284 6.47 18.05 -6.73
N VAL A 285 6.54 17.94 -5.40
CA VAL A 285 5.43 17.42 -4.58
C VAL A 285 5.05 18.37 -3.45
N SER A 286 3.81 18.86 -3.51
CA SER A 286 3.23 19.69 -2.46
C SER A 286 3.27 18.97 -1.11
N GLY A 287 3.75 19.66 -0.09
CA GLY A 287 3.82 19.16 1.28
C GLY A 287 4.99 18.21 1.57
N ALA A 288 5.88 17.93 0.61
CA ALA A 288 7.05 17.08 0.85
C ALA A 288 7.88 17.58 2.05
N ALA A 289 8.26 18.87 2.04
CA ALA A 289 9.05 19.49 3.10
C ALA A 289 8.39 19.40 4.49
N SER A 290 7.11 19.75 4.59
CA SER A 290 6.36 19.62 5.85
C SER A 290 6.22 18.15 6.28
N GLY A 291 6.07 17.25 5.31
CA GLY A 291 6.12 15.81 5.52
C GLY A 291 7.43 15.37 6.18
N ALA A 292 8.58 15.78 5.68
CA ALA A 292 9.87 15.40 6.29
C ALA A 292 10.02 15.90 7.74
N ILE A 293 9.56 17.12 8.05
CA ILE A 293 9.66 17.70 9.39
C ILE A 293 8.72 16.99 10.36
N TYR A 294 7.44 16.85 9.97
CA TYR A 294 6.37 16.53 10.90
C TYR A 294 5.81 15.11 10.75
N ALA A 295 6.27 14.30 9.79
CA ALA A 295 5.72 12.95 9.56
C ALA A 295 5.90 11.97 10.72
N ASN A 296 6.77 12.27 11.68
CA ASN A 296 6.95 11.49 12.90
C ASN A 296 6.34 12.15 14.15
N GLU A 297 5.73 13.33 14.00
CA GLU A 297 4.98 13.97 15.07
C GLU A 297 3.61 13.31 15.27
N SER A 298 3.08 13.46 16.48
CA SER A 298 1.75 12.95 16.85
C SER A 298 0.97 14.06 17.52
N GLY A 299 -0.34 13.85 17.67
CA GLY A 299 -1.21 14.84 18.28
C GLY A 299 -1.75 15.79 17.21
N ALA A 300 -1.25 17.02 17.21
CA ALA A 300 -1.75 18.10 16.35
C ALA A 300 -1.42 17.92 14.86
N TYR A 301 -0.35 17.19 14.54
CA TYR A 301 0.07 16.94 13.17
C TYR A 301 0.01 15.45 12.85
N PHE A 302 -0.68 15.08 11.76
CA PHE A 302 -0.83 13.72 11.22
C PHE A 302 -1.36 12.61 12.15
N ALA A 303 -1.65 12.90 13.42
CA ALA A 303 -2.34 12.04 14.37
C ALA A 303 -1.86 10.57 14.40
N LEU A 304 -0.53 10.35 14.39
CA LEU A 304 0.06 9.02 14.27
C LEU A 304 -0.33 8.06 15.39
N ARG A 305 -0.46 8.54 16.63
CA ARG A 305 -0.77 7.72 17.80
C ARG A 305 -2.26 7.82 18.18
N LYS A 306 -2.65 7.09 19.23
CA LYS A 306 -4.02 7.10 19.78
C LYS A 306 -4.34 8.34 20.63
N ARG A 307 -3.49 9.37 20.62
CA ARG A 307 -3.70 10.60 21.38
C ARG A 307 -3.67 11.78 20.43
N ILE A 308 -4.79 12.49 20.38
CA ILE A 308 -4.94 13.79 19.73
C ILE A 308 -5.52 14.77 20.76
N SER A 309 -5.25 16.05 20.57
CA SER A 309 -5.78 17.14 21.39
C SER A 309 -6.63 18.04 20.51
N ARG A 310 -7.62 18.68 21.14
CA ARG A 310 -8.38 19.80 20.56
C ARG A 310 -8.23 21.02 21.44
N PRO A 311 -8.40 22.25 20.92
CA PRO A 311 -8.47 23.44 21.76
C PRO A 311 -9.60 23.33 22.80
N ALA A 312 -9.39 23.92 23.98
CA ALA A 312 -10.30 23.78 25.13
C ALA A 312 -11.72 24.31 24.85
N HIS A 313 -11.85 25.35 24.04
CA HIS A 313 -13.13 26.01 23.70
C HIS A 313 -13.95 25.27 22.64
N HIS A 314 -13.41 24.21 22.02
CA HIS A 314 -14.14 23.40 21.06
C HIS A 314 -14.74 22.15 21.71
N THR A 315 -15.79 21.59 21.13
CA THR A 315 -16.12 20.15 21.20
C THR A 315 -15.38 19.41 20.07
N TRP A 316 -15.29 18.09 20.07
CA TRP A 316 -14.73 17.37 18.91
C TRP A 316 -15.56 17.62 17.65
N ARG A 317 -16.89 17.73 17.77
CA ARG A 317 -17.77 18.12 16.67
C ARG A 317 -17.43 19.49 16.10
N SER A 318 -17.37 20.53 16.93
CA SER A 318 -17.04 21.88 16.44
C SER A 318 -15.59 22.00 15.97
N TYR A 319 -14.67 21.22 16.54
CA TYR A 319 -13.29 21.14 16.03
C TYR A 319 -13.23 20.47 14.65
N ALA A 320 -14.03 19.43 14.40
CA ALA A 320 -14.12 18.82 13.07
C ALA A 320 -14.63 19.84 12.03
N MET A 321 -15.63 20.66 12.38
CA MET A 321 -16.09 21.74 11.49
C MET A 321 -15.00 22.76 11.24
N PHE A 322 -14.33 23.24 12.29
CA PHE A 322 -13.20 24.16 12.16
C PHE A 322 -12.12 23.61 11.22
N LEU A 323 -11.71 22.35 11.37
CA LEU A 323 -10.73 21.70 10.50
C LEU A 323 -11.19 21.66 9.03
N LEU A 324 -12.48 21.41 8.78
CA LEU A 324 -13.06 21.42 7.44
C LEU A 324 -13.14 22.83 6.84
N ASP A 325 -13.32 23.85 7.66
CA ASP A 325 -13.46 25.24 7.21
C ASP A 325 -12.11 25.87 6.87
N VAL A 326 -11.02 25.45 7.54
CA VAL A 326 -9.67 25.98 7.30
C VAL A 326 -8.86 25.22 6.23
N MET A 327 -9.33 24.05 5.79
CA MET A 327 -8.64 23.27 4.75
C MET A 327 -9.07 23.67 3.33
N PRO A 328 -8.31 23.31 2.28
CA PRO A 328 -8.67 23.64 0.90
C PRO A 328 -10.06 23.14 0.52
N GLN A 329 -10.85 24.00 -0.13
CA GLN A 329 -12.27 23.76 -0.39
C GLN A 329 -12.56 22.40 -1.06
N LYS A 330 -11.81 22.05 -2.11
CA LYS A 330 -11.99 20.76 -2.81
C LYS A 330 -11.82 19.55 -1.88
N THR A 331 -10.83 19.64 -0.98
CA THR A 331 -10.51 18.59 -0.01
C THR A 331 -11.55 18.55 1.12
N ALA A 332 -11.97 19.71 1.61
CA ALA A 332 -13.04 19.83 2.60
C ALA A 332 -14.35 19.20 2.11
N GLU A 333 -14.74 19.48 0.86
CA GLU A 333 -15.98 18.99 0.25
C GLU A 333 -16.00 17.47 0.18
N HIS A 334 -14.86 16.87 -0.20
CA HIS A 334 -14.69 15.42 -0.20
C HIS A 334 -14.87 14.81 1.18
N TYR A 335 -14.20 15.37 2.19
CA TYR A 335 -14.36 14.91 3.57
C TYR A 335 -15.79 15.08 4.06
N ARG A 336 -16.43 16.22 3.83
CA ARG A 336 -17.84 16.44 4.20
C ARG A 336 -18.76 15.41 3.57
N ASN A 337 -18.54 15.04 2.31
CA ASN A 337 -19.30 13.99 1.63
C ASN A 337 -19.13 12.61 2.28
N LYS A 338 -17.89 12.22 2.62
CA LYS A 338 -17.61 10.95 3.31
C LYS A 338 -18.17 10.94 4.74
N ILE A 339 -17.98 12.02 5.49
CA ILE A 339 -18.50 12.17 6.86
C ILE A 339 -20.03 12.12 6.85
N ALA A 340 -20.70 12.77 5.91
CA ALA A 340 -22.16 12.72 5.82
C ALA A 340 -22.68 11.29 5.59
N VAL A 341 -22.02 10.50 4.74
CA VAL A 341 -22.36 9.07 4.57
C VAL A 341 -22.14 8.30 5.86
N TYR A 342 -21.04 8.57 6.57
CA TYR A 342 -20.70 7.93 7.84
C TYR A 342 -21.77 8.21 8.90
N LEU A 343 -22.12 9.49 9.10
CA LEU A 343 -23.16 9.92 10.05
C LEU A 343 -24.52 9.32 9.69
N ARG A 344 -24.91 9.35 8.41
CA ARG A 344 -26.17 8.78 7.93
C ARG A 344 -26.27 7.28 8.20
N TRP A 345 -25.17 6.54 8.06
CA TRP A 345 -25.15 5.11 8.37
C TRP A 345 -25.39 4.86 9.86
N TYR A 346 -24.73 5.60 10.75
CA TYR A 346 -24.91 5.44 12.20
C TYR A 346 -26.28 5.93 12.70
N GLN A 347 -26.90 6.92 12.05
CA GLN A 347 -28.29 7.30 12.31
C GLN A 347 -29.27 6.14 12.18
N THR A 348 -29.00 5.21 11.26
CA THR A 348 -29.85 4.02 11.06
C THR A 348 -29.34 2.78 11.82
N HIS A 349 -28.22 2.88 12.55
CA HIS A 349 -27.54 1.75 13.21
C HIS A 349 -27.14 2.06 14.66
N GLY A 350 -28.05 2.68 15.42
CA GLY A 350 -27.93 2.82 16.87
C GLY A 350 -27.63 4.23 17.40
N TYR A 351 -27.47 5.23 16.52
CA TYR A 351 -27.23 6.63 16.90
C TYR A 351 -28.21 7.57 16.19
N PRO A 352 -29.54 7.46 16.45
CA PRO A 352 -30.59 8.11 15.66
C PRO A 352 -30.49 9.65 15.63
N GLU A 353 -29.96 10.28 16.68
CA GLU A 353 -29.76 11.73 16.71
C GLU A 353 -28.38 12.13 16.18
N ASP A 354 -27.31 11.71 16.86
CA ASP A 354 -25.91 11.97 16.47
C ASP A 354 -24.96 10.95 17.12
N ILE A 355 -23.75 10.84 16.59
CA ILE A 355 -22.68 10.07 17.22
C ILE A 355 -22.05 10.85 18.40
N PRO A 356 -21.51 10.18 19.43
CA PRO A 356 -20.89 10.85 20.56
C PRO A 356 -19.66 11.69 20.17
N ASP A 357 -19.35 12.70 20.97
CA ASP A 357 -18.15 13.52 20.78
C ASP A 357 -16.87 12.67 20.92
N GLU A 358 -16.87 11.75 21.89
CA GLU A 358 -15.83 10.75 22.12
C GLU A 358 -16.39 9.47 22.77
N GLN A 359 -15.69 8.34 22.58
CA GLN A 359 -16.00 7.06 23.24
C GLN A 359 -14.73 6.32 23.68
N GLU A 360 -14.87 5.35 24.58
CA GLU A 360 -13.73 4.51 24.97
C GLU A 360 -13.17 3.76 23.75
N ASN A 361 -11.84 3.78 23.58
CA ASN A 361 -11.12 3.09 22.49
C ASN A 361 -11.50 3.49 21.05
N ASP A 362 -12.20 4.61 20.85
CA ASP A 362 -12.61 5.11 19.53
C ASP A 362 -11.49 5.46 18.55
N LEU A 363 -10.27 5.67 19.04
CA LEU A 363 -9.07 5.87 18.22
C LEU A 363 -8.30 4.57 17.93
N GLY A 364 -8.88 3.43 18.31
CA GLY A 364 -8.37 2.08 18.10
C GLY A 364 -8.52 1.56 16.67
N SER A 365 -8.19 0.28 16.48
CA SER A 365 -8.30 -0.41 15.18
C SER A 365 -9.74 -0.71 14.78
N ARG A 366 -10.64 -0.85 15.75
CA ARG A 366 -12.09 -1.00 15.50
C ARG A 366 -12.70 0.34 15.15
N ASP A 367 -13.73 0.29 14.31
CA ASP A 367 -14.54 1.46 13.99
C ASP A 367 -15.61 1.65 15.06
N ILE A 368 -15.31 2.52 16.03
CA ILE A 368 -16.24 2.96 17.07
C ILE A 368 -16.54 4.42 16.74
N PRO A 369 -17.80 4.80 16.49
CA PRO A 369 -18.13 6.11 15.95
C PRO A 369 -17.93 7.23 16.96
N SER A 370 -17.17 8.24 16.59
CA SER A 370 -17.09 9.48 17.37
C SER A 370 -16.61 10.66 16.55
N TRP A 371 -16.97 11.86 16.96
CA TRP A 371 -16.41 13.08 16.37
C TRP A 371 -14.89 13.17 16.59
N ARG A 372 -14.37 12.63 17.70
CA ARG A 372 -12.92 12.48 17.93
C ARG A 372 -12.24 11.62 16.87
N ARG A 373 -12.87 10.53 16.43
CA ARG A 373 -12.37 9.68 15.33
C ARG A 373 -12.43 10.39 13.98
N ILE A 374 -13.47 11.19 13.73
CA ILE A 374 -13.55 12.05 12.54
C ILE A 374 -12.38 13.06 12.54
N CYS A 375 -12.15 13.77 13.65
CA CYS A 375 -11.01 14.69 13.78
C CYS A 375 -9.67 13.99 13.50
N LYS A 376 -9.47 12.78 14.05
CA LYS A 376 -8.27 11.99 13.76
C LYS A 376 -8.10 11.72 12.26
N THR A 377 -9.18 11.43 11.56
CA THR A 377 -9.18 11.16 10.11
C THR A 377 -8.73 12.40 9.32
N LEU A 378 -9.27 13.57 9.67
CA LEU A 378 -8.92 14.85 9.06
C LEU A 378 -7.46 15.23 9.32
N ILE A 379 -7.02 15.22 10.59
CA ILE A 379 -5.65 15.56 10.98
C ILE A 379 -4.62 14.62 10.35
N LYS A 380 -4.98 13.35 10.16
CA LYS A 380 -4.11 12.35 9.54
C LYS A 380 -3.87 12.58 8.04
N ASN A 381 -4.64 13.45 7.37
CA ASN A 381 -4.74 13.50 5.92
C ASN A 381 -5.11 12.12 5.33
N ASP A 382 -6.00 11.40 5.99
CA ASP A 382 -6.55 10.14 5.48
C ASP A 382 -7.59 10.46 4.41
N PHE A 383 -7.13 10.84 3.21
CA PHE A 383 -7.98 11.36 2.14
C PHE A 383 -9.14 10.42 1.84
N TRP A 384 -8.88 9.11 1.74
CA TRP A 384 -9.94 8.13 1.46
C TRP A 384 -10.81 7.76 2.66
N CYS A 385 -10.58 8.33 3.85
CA CYS A 385 -11.29 8.05 5.09
C CYS A 385 -11.24 6.57 5.48
N ARG A 386 -10.10 5.90 5.27
CA ARG A 386 -9.92 4.47 5.65
C ARG A 386 -10.13 4.25 7.14
N THR A 387 -9.81 5.26 7.96
CA THR A 387 -10.07 5.29 9.41
C THR A 387 -11.58 5.22 9.71
N LEU A 388 -12.44 5.72 8.83
CA LEU A 388 -13.90 5.63 8.94
C LEU A 388 -14.48 4.49 8.09
N SER A 389 -13.67 3.44 7.84
CA SER A 389 -14.06 2.23 7.09
C SER A 389 -14.44 2.45 5.62
N PHE A 390 -14.00 3.54 5.01
CA PHE A 390 -14.18 3.75 3.58
C PHE A 390 -13.06 3.11 2.75
N SER A 391 -13.44 2.62 1.58
CA SER A 391 -12.49 2.29 0.50
C SER A 391 -12.30 3.49 -0.44
N PRO A 392 -11.16 3.56 -1.16
CA PRO A 392 -10.98 4.51 -2.25
C PRO A 392 -12.12 4.45 -3.26
N ASN A 393 -12.56 5.60 -3.76
CA ASN A 393 -13.54 5.66 -4.85
C ASN A 393 -12.82 5.44 -6.19
N LYS A 394 -13.46 4.79 -7.15
CA LYS A 394 -12.93 4.74 -8.52
C LYS A 394 -12.93 6.17 -9.12
N PRO A 395 -11.80 6.67 -9.66
CA PRO A 395 -11.70 8.04 -10.18
C PRO A 395 -12.77 8.36 -11.24
N ARG A 396 -13.15 7.35 -12.04
CA ARG A 396 -14.04 7.43 -13.21
C ARG A 396 -15.42 8.06 -12.96
N HIS A 397 -15.87 8.14 -11.70
CA HIS A 397 -17.16 8.72 -11.33
C HIS A 397 -17.06 9.72 -10.19
N TYR A 398 -15.86 10.23 -9.90
CA TYR A 398 -15.64 11.02 -8.70
C TYR A 398 -16.39 12.35 -8.72
N GLU A 399 -16.38 13.10 -9.83
CA GLU A 399 -17.13 14.36 -9.94
C GLU A 399 -18.64 14.16 -9.82
N ARG A 400 -19.19 13.20 -10.58
CA ARG A 400 -20.61 12.82 -10.49
C ARG A 400 -20.98 12.34 -9.08
N TYR A 401 -20.07 11.66 -8.39
CA TYR A 401 -20.24 11.29 -6.99
C TYR A 401 -20.29 12.52 -6.09
N GLN A 402 -19.40 13.50 -6.26
CA GLN A 402 -19.38 14.75 -5.48
C GLN A 402 -20.69 15.53 -5.63
N GLU A 403 -21.18 15.70 -6.87
CA GLU A 403 -22.44 16.41 -7.14
C GLU A 403 -23.65 15.71 -6.49
N ARG A 404 -23.76 14.40 -6.69
CA ARG A 404 -24.84 13.59 -6.09
C ARG A 404 -24.78 13.65 -4.56
N MET A 405 -23.59 13.62 -3.98
CA MET A 405 -23.43 13.71 -2.52
C MET A 405 -23.77 15.10 -1.99
N LYS A 406 -23.47 16.16 -2.74
CA LYS A 406 -23.87 17.53 -2.39
C LYS A 406 -25.39 17.69 -2.34
N GLN A 407 -26.12 17.07 -3.27
CA GLN A 407 -27.60 17.05 -3.23
C GLN A 407 -28.12 16.25 -2.04
N ARG A 408 -27.62 15.02 -1.85
CA ARG A 408 -28.04 14.16 -0.72
C ARG A 408 -27.79 14.78 0.65
N ARG A 409 -26.67 15.49 0.83
CA ARG A 409 -26.39 16.20 2.08
C ARG A 409 -27.43 17.27 2.40
N LYS A 410 -27.88 18.02 1.39
CA LYS A 410 -28.98 18.98 1.55
C LYS A 410 -30.28 18.28 1.95
N GLU A 411 -30.60 17.15 1.32
CA GLU A 411 -31.79 16.35 1.65
C GLU A 411 -31.73 15.77 3.08
N TRP A 412 -30.54 15.36 3.53
CA TRP A 412 -30.36 14.77 4.87
C TRP A 412 -30.22 15.83 5.97
N GLY A 413 -29.98 17.10 5.64
CA GLY A 413 -29.66 18.13 6.61
C GLY A 413 -28.35 17.87 7.37
N ILE A 414 -27.41 17.12 6.77
CA ILE A 414 -26.13 16.75 7.38
C ILE A 414 -25.00 17.45 6.62
N LEU A 415 -24.24 18.28 7.36
CA LEU A 415 -23.08 19.03 6.89
C LEU A 415 -23.38 19.97 5.72
#